data_AF-A0A419K4Y2-F1
#
_entry.id   AF-A0A419K4Y2-F1
#
_cell.length_a   1.000
_cell.length_b   1.000
_cell.length_c   1.000
_cell.angle_alpha   90.00
_cell.angle_beta   90.00
_cell.angle_gamma   90.00
#
_symmetry.space_group_name_H-M   'P 1'
#
loop_
_entity.id
_entity.type
_entity.pdbx_description
1 polymer ?
#
loop_
_entity_poly.entity_id
_entity_poly.type
_entity_poly.pdbx_seq_one_letter_code
_entity_poly.pdbx_strand_id
1 'polypeptide(L)'
;MSPKGYIDLRRALKNFLKEKGVTLQEVLSLMDEDKEGIMEALKKRVHLTEAQSRALERNLSSRDLNLLLFVIQTFYIVNPGGLYKGLIIEPTREDVMWGNKVTFEGCKMILEALRISTTNL
;
A
#
# COMPACT_ATOMS: atom_id res chain seq x y z
N MET A 1 0.98 -1.26 21.17
CA MET A 1 0.08 -2.44 21.14
C MET A 1 -1.13 -2.04 20.34
N SER A 2 -1.50 -2.82 19.32
CA SER A 2 -2.77 -2.62 18.61
C SER A 2 -3.93 -2.84 19.58
N PRO A 3 -4.99 -2.02 19.56
CA PRO A 3 -6.20 -2.26 20.37
C PRO A 3 -6.75 -3.67 20.12
N LYS A 4 -7.48 -4.25 21.10
CA LYS A 4 -8.17 -5.53 20.89
C LYS A 4 -9.03 -5.45 19.62
N GLY A 5 -8.79 -6.33 18.66
CA GLY A 5 -9.52 -6.38 17.38
C GLY A 5 -8.82 -5.73 16.18
N TYR A 6 -7.68 -5.07 16.37
CA TYR A 6 -6.95 -4.38 15.29
C TYR A 6 -5.53 -4.93 15.09
N ILE A 7 -4.99 -4.75 13.88
CA ILE A 7 -3.61 -5.04 13.53
C ILE A 7 -3.04 -3.91 12.67
N ASP A 8 -1.83 -3.46 12.99
CA ASP A 8 -1.14 -2.49 12.16
C ASP A 8 -0.73 -3.10 10.82
N LEU A 9 -0.87 -2.33 9.73
CA LEU A 9 -0.59 -2.79 8.36
C LEU A 9 0.81 -3.39 8.21
N ARG A 10 1.83 -2.82 8.87
CA ARG A 10 3.20 -3.33 8.82
C ARG A 10 3.32 -4.73 9.42
N ARG A 11 2.65 -5.01 10.54
CA ARG A 11 2.59 -6.34 11.16
C ARG A 11 1.77 -7.31 10.31
N ALA A 12 0.66 -6.87 9.74
CA ALA A 12 -0.13 -7.69 8.80
C ALA A 12 0.71 -8.10 7.58
N LEU A 13 1.43 -7.17 6.97
CA LEU A 13 2.37 -7.42 5.87
C LEU A 13 3.45 -8.42 6.25
N LYS A 14 4.13 -8.23 7.39
CA LYS A 14 5.18 -9.15 7.87
C LYS A 14 4.65 -10.57 8.05
N ASN A 15 3.48 -10.71 8.67
CA ASN A 15 2.88 -12.01 8.90
C ASN A 15 2.45 -12.66 7.58
N PHE A 16 1.82 -11.90 6.68
CA PHE A 16 1.42 -12.39 5.36
C PHE A 16 2.61 -12.95 4.57
N LEU A 17 3.72 -12.22 4.50
CA LEU A 17 4.94 -12.66 3.81
C LEU A 17 5.49 -13.95 4.44
N LYS A 18 5.54 -14.02 5.77
CA LYS A 18 5.98 -15.23 6.50
C LYS A 18 5.09 -16.44 6.19
N GLU A 19 3.78 -16.26 6.11
CA GLU A 19 2.83 -17.34 5.75
C GLU A 19 3.01 -17.82 4.32
N LYS A 20 3.42 -16.93 3.41
CA LYS A 20 3.71 -17.28 2.01
C LYS A 20 5.11 -17.84 1.81
N GLY A 21 5.95 -17.88 2.85
CA GLY A 21 7.31 -18.40 2.76
C GLY A 21 8.23 -17.54 1.88
N VAL A 22 7.91 -16.26 1.71
CA VAL A 22 8.69 -15.31 0.88
C VAL A 22 9.09 -14.08 1.70
N THR A 23 10.16 -13.43 1.27
CA THR A 23 10.62 -12.16 1.80
C THR A 23 10.06 -11.00 1.00
N LEU A 24 10.00 -9.81 1.61
CA LEU A 24 9.62 -8.60 0.88
C LEU A 24 10.61 -8.31 -0.26
N GLN A 25 11.89 -8.62 -0.07
CA GLN A 25 12.90 -8.38 -1.10
C GLN A 25 12.64 -9.22 -2.34
N GLU A 26 12.36 -10.52 -2.20
CA GLU A 26 12.05 -11.41 -3.31
C GLU A 26 10.80 -10.96 -4.07
N VAL A 27 9.76 -10.52 -3.35
CA VAL A 27 8.55 -9.98 -3.99
C VAL A 27 8.88 -8.73 -4.81
N LEU A 28 9.58 -7.76 -4.21
CA LEU A 28 9.86 -6.49 -4.88
C LEU A 28 10.89 -6.63 -6.01
N SER A 29 11.81 -7.61 -5.96
CA SER A 29 12.78 -7.86 -7.04
C SER A 29 12.18 -8.46 -8.30
N LEU A 30 10.94 -8.98 -8.22
CA LEU A 30 10.19 -9.49 -9.37
C LEU A 30 9.27 -8.43 -9.98
N MET A 31 9.20 -7.24 -9.37
CA MET A 31 8.40 -6.12 -9.86
C MET A 31 9.22 -5.22 -10.77
N ASP A 32 8.52 -4.38 -11.52
CA ASP A 32 9.14 -3.41 -12.43
C ASP A 32 10.05 -2.44 -11.65
N GLU A 33 11.25 -2.15 -12.15
CA GLU A 33 12.16 -1.18 -11.55
C GLU A 33 11.94 0.23 -12.13
N ASP A 34 11.32 0.32 -13.30
CA ASP A 34 11.00 1.57 -13.97
C ASP A 34 9.80 2.26 -13.33
N LYS A 35 10.00 3.52 -12.92
CA LYS A 35 8.95 4.30 -12.23
C LYS A 35 7.75 4.54 -13.12
N GLU A 36 7.93 4.73 -14.43
CA GLU A 36 6.83 5.00 -15.35
C GLU A 36 5.85 3.81 -15.38
N GLY A 37 6.38 2.59 -15.57
CA GLY A 37 5.60 1.35 -15.49
C GLY A 37 4.85 1.16 -14.18
N ILE A 38 5.51 1.43 -13.04
CA ILE A 38 4.88 1.33 -11.71
C ILE A 38 3.76 2.37 -11.55
N MET A 39 3.98 3.60 -12.00
CA MET A 39 3.00 4.68 -11.92
C MET A 39 1.77 4.39 -12.79
N GLU A 40 1.94 3.82 -13.97
CA GLU A 40 0.81 3.35 -14.79
C GLU A 40 0.00 2.25 -14.09
N ALA A 41 0.67 1.34 -13.37
CA ALA A 41 -0.01 0.33 -12.57
C ALA A 41 -0.76 0.94 -11.36
N LEU A 42 -0.20 1.99 -10.73
CA LEU A 42 -0.84 2.72 -9.64
C LEU A 42 -2.07 3.52 -10.11
N LYS A 43 -2.00 4.25 -11.23
CA LYS A 43 -3.14 5.02 -11.78
C LYS A 43 -4.38 4.17 -12.08
N LYS A 44 -4.17 2.87 -12.38
CA LYS A 44 -5.27 1.90 -12.56
C LYS A 44 -6.01 1.60 -11.25
N ARG A 45 -5.38 1.82 -10.09
CA ARG A 45 -5.83 1.41 -8.75
C ARG A 45 -6.07 2.57 -7.78
N VAL A 46 -5.52 3.74 -8.09
CA VAL A 46 -5.56 4.92 -7.25
C VAL A 46 -6.22 6.07 -8.01
N HIS A 47 -7.08 6.82 -7.34
CA HIS A 47 -7.58 8.10 -7.84
C HIS A 47 -6.47 9.16 -7.74
N LEU A 48 -5.79 9.40 -8.85
CA LEU A 48 -4.69 10.36 -8.94
C LEU A 48 -4.98 11.42 -9.99
N THR A 49 -4.78 12.69 -9.60
CA THR A 49 -4.53 13.77 -10.56
C THR A 49 -3.12 13.66 -11.12
N GLU A 50 -2.83 14.39 -12.20
CA GLU A 50 -1.46 14.47 -12.72
C GLU A 50 -0.47 15.03 -11.70
N ALA A 51 -0.87 16.07 -10.95
CA ALA A 51 -0.01 16.68 -9.94
C ALA A 51 0.36 15.69 -8.83
N GLN A 52 -0.64 14.92 -8.35
CA GLN A 52 -0.43 13.86 -7.36
C GLN A 52 0.42 12.71 -7.91
N SER A 53 0.22 12.34 -9.19
CA SER A 53 1.05 11.34 -9.85
C SER A 53 2.53 11.77 -9.87
N ARG A 54 2.79 13.01 -10.29
CA ARG A 54 4.14 13.60 -10.29
C ARG A 54 4.73 13.69 -8.88
N ALA A 55 3.91 13.99 -7.87
CA ALA A 55 4.36 14.05 -6.47
C ALA A 55 4.82 12.67 -5.97
N LEU A 56 4.03 11.60 -6.21
CA LEU A 56 4.43 10.24 -5.84
C LEU A 56 5.71 9.82 -6.56
N GLU A 57 5.75 10.01 -7.88
CA GLU A 57 6.87 9.57 -8.71
C GLU A 57 8.20 10.26 -8.34
N ARG A 58 8.16 11.56 -8.05
CA ARG A 58 9.35 12.34 -7.69
C ARG A 58 9.86 12.03 -6.29
N ASN A 59 8.96 11.85 -5.33
CA ASN A 59 9.32 11.78 -3.91
C ASN A 59 9.52 10.37 -3.37
N LEU A 60 9.03 9.34 -4.07
CA LEU A 60 9.16 7.94 -3.64
C LEU A 60 10.17 7.20 -4.51
N SER A 61 10.90 6.25 -3.93
CA SER A 61 11.75 5.35 -4.71
C SER A 61 10.90 4.33 -5.49
N SER A 62 11.44 3.70 -6.54
CA SER A 62 10.75 2.59 -7.22
C SER A 62 10.36 1.48 -6.23
N ARG A 63 11.22 1.24 -5.23
CA ARG A 63 10.95 0.28 -4.16
C ARG A 63 9.73 0.68 -3.31
N ASP A 64 9.61 1.95 -2.94
CA ASP A 64 8.48 2.45 -2.16
C ASP A 64 7.18 2.41 -2.97
N LEU A 65 7.24 2.79 -4.24
CA LEU A 65 6.10 2.73 -5.17
C LEU A 65 5.63 1.27 -5.38
N ASN A 66 6.56 0.33 -5.54
CA ASN A 66 6.23 -1.09 -5.65
C ASN A 66 5.65 -1.65 -4.36
N LEU A 67 6.19 -1.28 -3.20
CA LEU A 67 5.64 -1.68 -1.92
C LEU A 67 4.22 -1.13 -1.74
N LEU A 68 3.98 0.13 -2.08
CA LEU A 68 2.65 0.74 -2.08
C LEU A 68 1.69 -0.03 -2.98
N LEU A 69 2.09 -0.28 -4.24
CA LEU A 69 1.29 -1.04 -5.21
C LEU A 69 0.93 -2.44 -4.70
N PHE A 70 1.92 -3.16 -4.17
CA PHE A 70 1.74 -4.50 -3.61
C PHE A 70 0.77 -4.52 -2.43
N VAL A 71 0.90 -3.56 -1.51
CA VAL A 71 0.04 -3.43 -0.34
C VAL A 71 -1.39 -3.07 -0.73
N ILE A 72 -1.56 -2.09 -1.63
CA ILE A 72 -2.88 -1.71 -2.18
C ILE A 72 -3.56 -2.93 -2.80
N GLN A 73 -2.85 -3.69 -3.64
CA GLN A 73 -3.41 -4.86 -4.29
C GLN A 73 -3.82 -5.92 -3.25
N THR A 74 -2.96 -6.21 -2.29
CA THR A 74 -3.12 -7.36 -1.37
C THR A 74 -4.14 -7.09 -0.27
N PHE A 75 -4.03 -5.96 0.42
CA PHE A 75 -4.79 -5.70 1.65
C PHE A 75 -6.04 -4.86 1.44
N TYR A 76 -6.09 -4.09 0.35
CA TYR A 76 -7.21 -3.22 0.07
C TYR A 76 -8.00 -3.77 -1.12
N ILE A 77 -7.43 -3.99 -2.29
CA ILE A 77 -8.25 -4.40 -3.45
C ILE A 77 -8.75 -5.84 -3.36
N VAL A 78 -7.86 -6.83 -3.15
CA VAL A 78 -8.23 -8.25 -3.11
C VAL A 78 -8.97 -8.63 -1.83
N ASN A 79 -8.84 -7.82 -0.78
CA ASN A 79 -9.44 -8.05 0.53
C ASN A 79 -10.53 -7.01 0.84
N PRO A 80 -11.75 -7.14 0.28
CA PRO A 80 -12.81 -6.17 0.49
C PRO A 80 -13.31 -6.10 1.94
N GLY A 81 -13.08 -7.14 2.75
CA GLY A 81 -13.46 -7.14 4.15
C GLY A 81 -12.52 -6.35 5.08
N GLY A 82 -11.34 -5.94 4.61
CA GLY A 82 -10.38 -5.18 5.43
C GLY A 82 -9.82 -5.92 6.65
N LEU A 83 -10.02 -7.25 6.73
CA LEU A 83 -9.58 -8.07 7.86
C LEU A 83 -8.33 -8.87 7.51
N TYR A 84 -7.43 -9.02 8.47
CA TYR A 84 -6.35 -10.00 8.44
C TYR A 84 -6.47 -10.90 9.67
N LYS A 85 -6.77 -12.19 9.45
CA LYS A 85 -6.97 -13.19 10.53
C LYS A 85 -8.01 -12.76 11.58
N GLY A 86 -9.11 -12.15 11.12
CA GLY A 86 -10.18 -11.66 11.98
C GLY A 86 -9.87 -10.36 12.73
N LEU A 87 -8.72 -9.73 12.47
CA LEU A 87 -8.36 -8.41 12.99
C LEU A 87 -8.53 -7.35 11.89
N ILE A 88 -9.06 -6.18 12.25
CA ILE A 88 -9.19 -5.03 11.35
C ILE A 88 -7.80 -4.46 11.06
N ILE A 89 -7.48 -4.27 9.78
CA ILE A 89 -6.23 -3.65 9.35
C ILE A 89 -6.34 -2.13 9.53
N GLU A 90 -5.33 -1.52 10.14
CA GLU A 90 -5.18 -0.07 10.25
C GLU A 90 -4.09 0.45 9.29
N PRO A 91 -4.36 1.44 8.42
CA PRO A 91 -5.65 2.16 8.25
C PRO A 91 -6.73 1.29 7.62
N THR A 92 -8.00 1.57 7.95
CA THR A 92 -9.15 0.78 7.49
C THR A 92 -9.37 0.91 5.98
N ARG A 93 -10.15 -0.02 5.40
CA ARG A 93 -10.49 0.05 3.98
C ARG A 93 -11.30 1.32 3.68
N GLU A 94 -12.21 1.66 4.58
CA GLU A 94 -13.12 2.80 4.50
C GLU A 94 -12.35 4.13 4.51
N ASP A 95 -11.26 4.22 5.27
CA ASP A 95 -10.39 5.41 5.29
C ASP A 95 -9.57 5.54 4.01
N VAL A 96 -9.11 4.42 3.46
CA VAL A 96 -8.16 4.38 2.34
C VAL A 96 -8.84 4.47 0.97
N MET A 97 -10.03 3.90 0.82
CA MET A 97 -10.66 3.68 -0.47
C MET A 97 -11.91 4.51 -0.70
N TRP A 98 -12.09 4.96 -1.95
CA TRP A 98 -13.35 5.49 -2.45
C TRP A 98 -13.86 4.63 -3.62
N GLY A 99 -14.92 3.88 -3.34
CA GLY A 99 -15.46 2.89 -4.27
C GLY A 99 -14.51 1.72 -4.45
N ASN A 100 -14.01 1.53 -5.67
CA ASN A 100 -13.11 0.42 -6.03
C ASN A 100 -11.63 0.82 -6.14
N LYS A 101 -11.28 2.09 -5.86
CA LYS A 101 -9.91 2.60 -5.94
C LYS A 101 -9.49 3.26 -4.62
N VAL A 102 -8.18 3.26 -4.39
CA VAL A 102 -7.55 3.97 -3.28
C VAL A 102 -7.54 5.48 -3.58
N THR A 103 -7.72 6.32 -2.56
CA THR A 103 -7.59 7.78 -2.71
C THR A 103 -6.13 8.21 -2.57
N PHE A 104 -5.78 9.42 -3.00
CA PHE A 104 -4.44 9.96 -2.75
C PHE A 104 -4.11 10.04 -1.25
N GLU A 105 -5.08 10.43 -0.41
CA GLU A 105 -4.92 10.44 1.05
C GLU A 105 -4.74 9.01 1.60
N GLY A 106 -5.48 8.04 1.06
CA GLY A 106 -5.29 6.63 1.38
C GLY A 106 -3.88 6.13 1.08
N CYS A 107 -3.25 6.59 -0.01
CA CYS A 107 -1.83 6.31 -0.27
C CYS A 107 -0.93 6.87 0.84
N LYS A 108 -1.16 8.11 1.28
CA LYS A 108 -0.38 8.74 2.36
C LYS A 108 -0.52 7.96 3.67
N MET A 109 -1.75 7.61 4.05
CA MET A 109 -2.02 6.78 5.23
C MET A 109 -1.30 5.42 5.18
N ILE A 110 -1.33 4.74 4.03
CA ILE A 110 -0.61 3.48 3.83
C ILE A 110 0.89 3.67 4.00
N LEU A 111 1.47 4.69 3.37
CA LEU A 111 2.92 4.98 3.44
C LEU A 111 3.34 5.25 4.88
N GLU A 112 2.58 6.06 5.62
CA GLU A 112 2.82 6.35 7.02
C GLU A 112 2.75 5.10 7.90
N ALA A 113 1.74 4.25 7.68
CA ALA A 113 1.61 2.97 8.39
C ALA A 113 2.78 2.01 8.10
N LEU A 114 3.41 2.12 6.93
CA LEU A 114 4.63 1.41 6.55
C LEU A 114 5.92 2.10 7.03
N ARG A 115 5.81 3.27 7.65
CA ARG A 115 6.90 4.16 8.10
C ARG A 115 7.74 4.75 6.95
N ILE A 116 7.09 5.06 5.83
CA ILE A 116 7.66 5.82 4.73
C ILE A 116 7.18 7.26 4.88
N SER A 117 8.10 8.21 4.78
CA SER A 117 7.79 9.63 4.97
C SER A 117 6.93 10.19 3.83
N THR A 118 5.91 10.96 4.20
CA THR A 118 4.94 11.62 3.30
C THR A 118 5.06 13.14 3.31
N THR A 119 6.05 13.71 4.00
CA THR A 119 6.18 15.18 4.20
C THR A 119 6.21 15.97 2.89
N ASN A 120 6.69 15.36 1.81
CA ASN A 120 6.81 16.00 0.50
C ASN A 120 5.68 15.60 -0.48
N LEU A 121 4.61 14.95 0.00
CA LEU A 121 3.45 14.47 -0.77
C LEU A 121 2.19 15.29 -0.53
#